data_AF-A0A497LZ36-F1
#
_entry.id   AF-A0A497LZ36-F1
#
_cell.length_a   1.000
_cell.length_b   1.000
_cell.length_c   1.000
_cell.angle_alpha   90.00
_cell.angle_beta   90.00
_cell.angle_gamma   90.00
#
_symmetry.space_group_name_H-M   'P 1'
#
loop_
_entity.id
_entity.type
_entity.pdbx_description
1 polymer ?
#
loop_
_entity_poly.entity_id
_entity_poly.type
_entity_poly.pdbx_seq_one_letter_code
_entity_poly.pdbx_strand_id
1 'polypeptide(L)'
;MKTGKPAEDYVDKATKHYSSLFKLPSHERILLGLLVVSIIAGFTATRTLIGLTYFPIIVLLNAALKANVFKKEPLINLKRLSALSLFSLAIWTVFAALGAGLQLLLNSNSVWIKLLFIALSASTAMRFLIFYVLSFKSKPTILSASIAEPLAISLLTLHQKTGLNHT
;
A
#
# COMPACT_ATOMS: atom_id res chain seq x y z
N MET A 1 1.95 31.55 -38.28
CA MET A 1 2.56 30.61 -39.24
C MET A 1 3.62 29.82 -38.47
N LYS A 2 3.36 28.55 -38.11
CA LYS A 2 4.33 27.74 -37.34
C LYS A 2 5.37 27.18 -38.31
N THR A 3 6.60 27.65 -38.20
CA THR A 3 7.78 27.21 -38.98
C THR A 3 8.47 26.02 -38.32
N GLY A 4 7.71 24.97 -37.97
CA GLY A 4 8.25 23.74 -37.36
C GLY A 4 8.47 22.66 -38.41
N LYS A 5 9.63 21.99 -38.38
CA LYS A 5 9.92 20.88 -39.30
C LYS A 5 8.86 19.78 -39.11
N PRO A 6 8.37 19.12 -40.17
CA PRO A 6 7.30 18.11 -40.05
C PRO A 6 7.65 16.99 -39.06
N ALA A 7 8.93 16.64 -38.92
CA ALA A 7 9.40 15.66 -37.94
C ALA A 7 9.15 16.05 -36.47
N GLU A 8 9.24 17.35 -36.12
CA GLU A 8 9.04 17.84 -34.75
C GLU A 8 7.58 17.70 -34.32
N ASP A 9 6.64 17.90 -35.25
CA ASP A 9 5.20 17.80 -34.99
C ASP A 9 4.77 16.34 -34.77
N TYR A 10 5.39 15.38 -35.46
CA TYR A 10 5.18 13.95 -35.19
C TYR A 10 5.72 13.54 -33.82
N VAL A 11 6.90 14.03 -33.44
CA VAL A 11 7.50 13.75 -32.13
C VAL A 11 6.66 14.38 -31.00
N ASP A 12 6.16 15.61 -31.16
CA ASP A 12 5.28 16.27 -30.19
C ASP A 12 3.93 15.53 -30.06
N LYS A 13 3.38 15.04 -31.16
CA LYS A 13 2.13 14.26 -31.16
C LYS A 13 2.32 12.88 -30.52
N ALA A 14 3.42 12.21 -30.81
CA ALA A 14 3.76 10.93 -30.18
C ALA A 14 3.99 11.11 -28.67
N THR A 15 4.80 12.07 -28.25
CA THR A 15 5.06 12.36 -26.84
C THR A 15 3.78 12.77 -26.09
N LYS A 16 2.89 13.58 -26.67
CA LYS A 16 1.56 13.87 -26.09
C LYS A 16 0.68 12.64 -25.97
N HIS A 17 0.65 11.79 -27.00
CA HIS A 17 -0.12 10.55 -27.00
C HIS A 17 0.37 9.61 -25.90
N TYR A 18 1.68 9.37 -25.81
CA TYR A 18 2.28 8.54 -24.75
C TYR A 18 2.15 9.19 -23.36
N SER A 19 2.34 10.50 -23.23
CA SER A 19 2.17 11.23 -21.96
C SER A 19 0.73 11.17 -21.45
N SER A 20 -0.26 11.20 -22.36
CA SER A 20 -1.67 11.00 -22.04
C SER A 20 -1.98 9.55 -21.66
N LEU A 21 -1.38 8.57 -22.35
CA LEU A 21 -1.58 7.15 -22.05
C LEU A 21 -0.98 6.77 -20.69
N PHE A 22 0.13 7.40 -20.31
CA PHE A 22 0.77 7.28 -19.01
C PHE A 22 0.45 8.46 -18.08
N LYS A 23 -0.76 9.03 -18.19
CA LYS A 23 -1.20 10.09 -17.27
C LYS A 23 -1.37 9.48 -15.88
N LEU A 24 -0.27 9.46 -15.14
CA LEU A 24 -0.13 8.83 -13.84
C LEU A 24 -1.22 9.42 -12.91
N PRO A 25 -2.13 8.60 -12.36
CA PRO A 25 -3.28 9.10 -11.58
C PRO A 25 -2.84 10.13 -10.56
N SER A 26 -3.58 11.23 -10.39
CA SER A 26 -3.22 12.30 -9.42
C SER A 26 -2.92 11.70 -8.04
N HIS A 27 -2.03 12.34 -7.27
CA HIS A 27 -1.73 11.92 -5.90
C HIS A 27 -3.01 11.76 -5.06
N GLU A 28 -3.98 12.65 -5.29
CA GLU A 28 -5.31 12.62 -4.66
C GLU A 28 -6.09 11.35 -5.00
N ARG A 29 -6.02 10.87 -6.25
CA ARG A 29 -6.71 9.62 -6.65
C ARG A 29 -6.10 8.40 -5.96
N ILE A 30 -4.79 8.41 -5.73
CA ILE A 30 -4.10 7.34 -5.00
C ILE A 30 -4.50 7.37 -3.53
N LEU A 31 -4.57 8.55 -2.92
CA LEU A 31 -5.04 8.71 -1.54
C LEU A 31 -6.52 8.31 -1.38
N LEU A 32 -7.38 8.69 -2.33
CA LEU A 32 -8.77 8.24 -2.36
C LEU A 32 -8.87 6.72 -2.48
N GLY A 33 -8.09 6.11 -3.38
CA GLY A 33 -8.02 4.66 -3.50
C GLY A 33 -7.55 3.99 -2.20
N LEU A 34 -6.52 4.55 -1.55
CA LEU A 34 -6.03 4.06 -0.27
C LEU A 34 -7.10 4.15 0.83
N LEU A 35 -7.85 5.24 0.88
CA LEU A 35 -8.96 5.43 1.82
C LEU A 35 -10.07 4.39 1.59
N VAL A 36 -10.48 4.18 0.35
CA VAL A 36 -11.50 3.18 0.00
C VAL A 36 -11.04 1.78 0.39
N VAL A 37 -9.81 1.39 0.04
CA VAL A 37 -9.25 0.08 0.40
C VAL A 37 -9.12 -0.05 1.92
N SER A 38 -8.79 1.02 2.64
CA SER A 38 -8.71 1.00 4.12
C SER A 38 -10.06 0.72 4.77
N ILE A 39 -11.14 1.30 4.24
CA ILE A 39 -12.51 1.03 4.72
C ILE A 39 -12.89 -0.43 4.46
N ILE A 40 -12.63 -0.92 3.25
CA ILE A 40 -12.90 -2.33 2.88
C ILE A 40 -12.10 -3.26 3.80
N ALA A 41 -10.81 -3.01 4.00
CA ALA A 41 -9.92 -3.79 4.85
C ALA A 41 -10.44 -3.89 6.30
N GLY A 42 -10.84 -2.76 6.90
CA GLY A 42 -11.40 -2.75 8.25
C GLY A 42 -12.73 -3.50 8.33
N PHE A 43 -13.62 -3.28 7.37
CA PHE A 43 -14.91 -3.98 7.33
C PHE A 43 -14.71 -5.50 7.21
N THR A 44 -13.77 -5.94 6.39
CA THR A 44 -13.45 -7.36 6.23
C THR A 44 -12.83 -7.97 7.49
N ALA A 45 -11.91 -7.27 8.15
CA ALA A 45 -11.17 -7.81 9.28
C ALA A 45 -11.98 -7.84 10.58
N THR A 46 -12.75 -6.79 10.87
CA THR A 46 -13.42 -6.60 12.15
C THR A 46 -14.93 -6.34 12.04
N ARG A 47 -15.50 -6.31 10.82
CA ARG A 47 -16.91 -5.95 10.55
C ARG A 47 -17.32 -4.58 11.09
N THR A 48 -16.37 -3.67 11.25
CA THR A 48 -16.61 -2.30 11.75
C THR A 48 -15.96 -1.25 10.85
N LEU A 49 -16.42 0.00 10.96
CA LEU A 49 -15.85 1.15 10.24
C LEU A 49 -14.48 1.62 10.80
N ILE A 50 -13.91 0.86 11.74
CA ILE A 50 -12.63 1.15 12.38
C ILE A 50 -11.46 1.14 11.37
N GLY A 51 -11.65 0.58 10.16
CA GLY A 51 -10.70 0.67 9.04
C GLY A 51 -10.29 2.10 8.66
N LEU A 52 -11.07 3.11 9.06
CA LEU A 52 -10.70 4.52 8.93
C LEU A 52 -9.39 4.86 9.67
N THR A 53 -9.02 4.09 10.71
CA THR A 53 -7.76 4.25 11.45
C THR A 53 -6.53 3.81 10.66
N TYR A 54 -6.69 2.92 9.66
CA TYR A 54 -5.57 2.44 8.85
C TYR A 54 -5.02 3.55 7.94
N PHE A 55 -5.93 4.34 7.36
CA PHE A 55 -5.57 5.43 6.44
C PHE A 55 -4.57 6.45 7.03
N PRO A 56 -4.84 7.11 8.18
CA PRO A 56 -3.92 8.12 8.73
C PRO A 56 -2.59 7.50 9.17
N ILE A 57 -2.59 6.27 9.69
CA ILE A 57 -1.37 5.56 10.10
C ILE A 57 -0.46 5.31 8.90
N ILE A 58 -1.04 4.79 7.80
CA ILE A 58 -0.30 4.53 6.57
C ILE A 58 0.25 5.84 5.98
N VAL A 59 -0.56 6.90 5.92
CA VAL A 59 -0.12 8.21 5.41
C VAL A 59 1.01 8.78 6.26
N LEU A 60 0.91 8.70 7.59
CA LEU A 60 1.94 9.17 8.51
C LEU A 60 3.24 8.37 8.35
N LEU A 61 3.14 7.05 8.25
CA LEU A 61 4.29 6.18 8.07
C LEU A 61 4.99 6.44 6.74
N ASN A 62 4.22 6.67 5.67
CA ASN A 62 4.76 7.06 4.37
C ASN A 62 5.49 8.40 4.43
N ALA A 63 4.91 9.39 5.11
CA ALA A 63 5.57 10.68 5.33
C ALA A 63 6.88 10.52 6.13
N ALA A 64 6.86 9.73 7.21
CA ALA A 64 8.03 9.44 8.01
C ALA A 64 9.13 8.68 7.23
N LEU A 65 8.76 7.68 6.43
CA LEU A 65 9.69 6.94 5.58
C LEU A 65 10.32 7.85 4.51
N LYS A 66 9.53 8.74 3.90
CA LYS A 66 10.09 9.70 2.93
C LYS A 66 11.03 10.71 3.60
N ALA A 67 10.67 11.22 4.78
CA ALA A 67 11.45 12.23 5.49
C ALA A 67 12.76 11.67 6.07
N ASN A 68 12.71 10.46 6.66
CA ASN A 68 13.83 9.89 7.41
C ASN A 68 14.68 8.93 6.57
N VAL A 69 14.04 8.08 5.76
CA VAL A 69 14.74 7.01 5.02
C VAL A 69 15.08 7.47 3.61
N PHE A 70 14.10 7.94 2.85
CA PHE A 70 14.22 8.20 1.40
C PHE A 70 14.35 9.69 1.05
N LYS A 71 14.89 10.51 1.98
CA LYS A 71 15.00 11.97 1.83
C LYS A 71 15.72 12.40 0.55
N LYS A 72 16.80 11.70 0.20
CA LYS A 72 17.68 12.01 -0.94
C LYS A 72 17.37 11.20 -2.20
N GLU A 73 16.33 10.37 -2.20
CA GLU A 73 16.03 9.51 -3.35
C GLU A 73 14.94 10.13 -4.24
N PRO A 74 15.27 10.52 -5.49
CA PRO A 74 14.32 11.14 -6.41
C PRO A 74 13.34 10.13 -7.01
N LEU A 75 13.71 8.84 -7.05
CA LEU A 75 12.90 7.76 -7.61
C LEU A 75 11.75 7.35 -6.68
N ILE A 76 11.89 7.57 -5.37
CA ILE A 76 10.87 7.26 -4.35
C ILE A 76 10.17 8.55 -3.93
N ASN A 77 9.13 8.93 -4.65
CA ASN A 77 8.26 10.06 -4.29
C ASN A 77 7.09 9.61 -3.40
N LEU A 78 6.50 10.53 -2.63
CA LEU A 78 5.31 10.25 -1.78
C LEU A 78 4.18 9.59 -2.57
N LYS A 79 4.03 9.96 -3.85
CA LYS A 79 3.09 9.35 -4.78
C LYS A 79 3.33 7.86 -5.01
N ARG A 80 4.59 7.48 -5.27
CA ARG A 80 4.98 6.07 -5.50
C ARG A 80 4.91 5.27 -4.22
N LEU A 81 5.28 5.89 -3.10
CA LEU A 81 5.20 5.27 -1.78
C LEU A 81 3.74 5.02 -1.37
N SER A 82 2.85 5.97 -1.58
CA SER A 82 1.41 5.80 -1.31
C SER A 82 0.76 4.76 -2.22
N ALA A 83 1.17 4.68 -3.49
CA ALA A 83 0.72 3.63 -4.39
C ALA A 83 1.20 2.25 -3.91
N LEU A 84 2.44 2.15 -3.45
CA LEU A 84 2.99 0.92 -2.87
C LEU A 84 2.22 0.48 -1.62
N SER A 85 1.88 1.43 -0.73
CA SER A 85 1.02 1.16 0.43
C SER A 85 -0.37 0.66 0.03
N LEU A 86 -0.95 1.24 -1.03
CA LEU A 86 -2.25 0.79 -1.56
C LEU A 86 -2.19 -0.67 -2.00
N PHE A 87 -1.18 -1.07 -2.77
CA PHE A 87 -1.02 -2.47 -3.19
C PHE A 87 -0.74 -3.40 -2.01
N SER A 88 0.12 -2.99 -1.08
CA SER A 88 0.39 -3.76 0.15
C SER A 88 -0.88 -3.98 0.97
N LEU A 89 -1.70 -2.94 1.15
CA LEU A 89 -2.96 -3.03 1.88
C LEU A 89 -3.98 -3.88 1.12
N ALA A 90 -4.03 -3.80 -0.20
CA ALA A 90 -4.91 -4.61 -1.03
C ALA A 90 -4.58 -6.12 -0.89
N ILE A 91 -3.29 -6.49 -0.98
CA ILE A 91 -2.85 -7.88 -0.74
C ILE A 91 -3.28 -8.33 0.66
N TRP A 92 -3.00 -7.51 1.67
CA TRP A 92 -3.38 -7.82 3.04
C TRP A 92 -4.90 -8.03 3.18
N THR A 93 -5.71 -7.18 2.52
CA THR A 93 -7.17 -7.25 2.53
C THR A 93 -7.71 -8.54 1.92
N VAL A 94 -7.11 -9.00 0.81
CA VAL A 94 -7.52 -10.28 0.17
C VAL A 94 -7.29 -11.45 1.12
N PHE A 95 -6.13 -11.52 1.78
CA PHE A 95 -5.86 -12.57 2.75
C PHE A 95 -6.71 -12.45 4.02
N ALA A 96 -7.00 -11.23 4.48
CA ALA A 96 -7.92 -10.99 5.58
C ALA A 96 -9.36 -11.45 5.23
N ALA A 97 -9.81 -11.24 3.99
CA ALA A 97 -11.10 -11.72 3.49
C ALA A 97 -11.18 -13.23 3.47
N LEU A 98 -10.15 -13.89 2.93
CA LEU A 98 -10.03 -15.35 2.95
C LEU A 98 -10.03 -15.88 4.39
N GLY A 99 -9.30 -15.21 5.29
CA GLY A 99 -9.25 -15.55 6.71
C GLY A 99 -10.61 -15.45 7.38
N ALA A 100 -11.36 -14.38 7.13
CA ALA A 100 -12.71 -14.19 7.67
C ALA A 100 -13.69 -15.24 7.12
N GLY A 101 -13.63 -15.55 5.83
CA GLY A 101 -14.46 -16.60 5.21
C GLY A 101 -14.19 -17.99 5.78
N LEU A 102 -12.90 -18.36 5.90
CA LEU A 102 -12.48 -19.63 6.50
C LEU A 102 -12.82 -19.73 7.98
N GLN A 103 -12.75 -18.62 8.73
CA GLN A 103 -13.15 -18.59 10.13
C GLN A 103 -14.63 -18.95 10.29
N LEU A 104 -15.51 -18.43 9.43
CA LEU A 104 -16.94 -18.74 9.46
C LEU A 104 -17.21 -20.22 9.10
N LEU A 105 -16.45 -20.77 8.16
CA LEU A 105 -16.65 -22.14 7.69
C LEU A 105 -16.12 -23.20 8.68
N LEU A 106 -14.95 -22.96 9.29
CA LEU A 106 -14.28 -23.91 10.18
C LEU A 106 -14.53 -23.65 11.67
N ASN A 107 -15.21 -22.55 12.02
CA ASN A 107 -15.48 -22.08 13.38
C ASN A 107 -14.24 -22.07 14.30
N SER A 108 -13.04 -21.89 13.72
CA SER A 108 -11.76 -21.93 14.43
C SER A 108 -11.00 -20.62 14.24
N ASN A 109 -10.75 -19.92 15.34
CA ASN A 109 -10.01 -18.65 15.34
C ASN A 109 -8.52 -18.83 14.98
N SER A 110 -7.98 -20.05 15.09
CA SER A 110 -6.59 -20.36 14.74
C SER A 110 -6.28 -20.15 13.26
N VAL A 111 -7.26 -20.44 12.38
CA VAL A 111 -7.09 -20.32 10.91
C VAL A 111 -6.94 -18.86 10.50
N TRP A 112 -7.69 -17.96 11.14
CA TRP A 112 -7.61 -16.52 10.88
C TRP A 112 -6.23 -15.95 11.21
N ILE A 113 -5.64 -16.34 12.35
CA ILE A 113 -4.31 -15.89 12.76
C ILE A 113 -3.23 -16.38 11.79
N LYS A 114 -3.32 -17.64 11.32
CA LYS A 114 -2.38 -18.19 10.33
C LYS A 114 -2.45 -17.40 9.01
N LEU A 115 -3.65 -17.07 8.54
CA LEU A 115 -3.81 -16.28 7.32
C LEU A 115 -3.34 -14.83 7.47
N LEU A 116 -3.47 -14.23 8.65
CA LEU A 116 -2.86 -12.92 8.91
C LEU A 116 -1.33 -12.95 8.85
N PHE A 117 -0.70 -14.01 9.34
CA PHE A 117 0.76 -14.17 9.21
C PHE A 117 1.18 -14.29 7.73
N ILE A 118 0.39 -14.98 6.92
CA ILE A 118 0.61 -15.06 5.47
C ILE A 118 0.40 -13.70 4.80
N ALA A 119 -0.63 -12.94 5.21
CA ALA A 119 -0.89 -11.59 4.73
C ALA A 119 0.29 -10.65 5.03
N LEU A 120 0.83 -10.73 6.25
CA LEU A 120 1.99 -9.98 6.71
C LEU A 120 3.23 -10.31 5.86
N SER A 121 3.52 -11.61 5.67
CA SER A 121 4.70 -12.04 4.93
C SER A 121 4.62 -11.68 3.44
N ALA A 122 3.48 -11.92 2.80
CA ALA A 122 3.27 -11.60 1.39
C ALA A 122 3.39 -10.09 1.13
N SER A 123 2.76 -9.26 1.96
CA SER A 123 2.80 -7.81 1.84
C SER A 123 4.22 -7.27 2.06
N THR A 124 4.93 -7.80 3.06
CA THR A 124 6.31 -7.41 3.35
C THR A 124 7.26 -7.82 2.22
N ALA A 125 7.11 -9.02 1.66
CA ALA A 125 7.94 -9.51 0.56
C ALA A 125 7.79 -8.64 -0.70
N MET A 126 6.56 -8.25 -1.05
CA MET A 126 6.29 -7.35 -2.18
C MET A 126 6.98 -5.99 -1.97
N ARG A 127 6.86 -5.39 -0.78
CA ARG A 127 7.49 -4.10 -0.46
C ARG A 127 9.01 -4.19 -0.48
N PHE A 128 9.56 -5.26 0.09
CA PHE A 128 10.99 -5.49 0.09
C PHE A 128 11.53 -5.58 -1.33
N LEU A 129 10.89 -6.34 -2.22
CA LEU A 129 11.29 -6.46 -3.61
C LEU A 129 11.26 -5.10 -4.33
N ILE A 130 10.21 -4.31 -4.12
CA ILE A 130 10.06 -2.99 -4.76
C ILE A 130 11.10 -2.00 -4.24
N PHE A 131 11.35 -1.95 -2.93
CA PHE A 131 12.41 -1.10 -2.38
C PHE A 131 13.79 -1.59 -2.76
N TYR A 132 14.02 -2.90 -2.84
CA TYR A 132 15.31 -3.46 -3.27
C TYR A 132 15.65 -3.04 -4.71
N VAL A 133 14.66 -2.97 -5.60
CA VAL A 133 14.85 -2.54 -6.99
C VAL A 133 14.98 -1.02 -7.14
N LEU A 134 14.25 -0.25 -6.33
CA LEU A 134 14.15 1.22 -6.49
C LEU A 134 15.13 2.04 -5.63
N SER A 135 15.66 1.45 -4.55
CA SER A 135 16.47 2.13 -3.55
C SER A 135 17.94 1.79 -3.67
N PHE A 136 18.80 2.78 -3.50
CA PHE A 136 20.25 2.61 -3.44
C PHE A 136 20.77 2.53 -1.99
N LYS A 137 19.86 2.44 -1.01
CA LYS A 137 20.19 2.32 0.42
C LYS A 137 20.78 0.95 0.78
N SER A 138 21.36 0.89 1.99
CA SER A 138 21.78 -0.35 2.60
C SER A 138 20.59 -1.31 2.82
N LYS A 139 20.84 -2.61 2.58
CA LYS A 139 19.88 -3.71 2.76
C LYS A 139 19.10 -3.68 4.09
N PRO A 140 19.72 -3.45 5.28
CA PRO A 140 18.99 -3.44 6.54
C PRO A 140 17.98 -2.29 6.64
N THR A 141 18.29 -1.11 6.08
CA THR A 141 17.37 0.03 6.08
C THR A 141 16.16 -0.22 5.18
N ILE A 142 16.37 -0.90 4.05
CA ILE A 142 15.28 -1.31 3.16
C ILE A 142 14.38 -2.33 3.86
N LEU A 143 14.98 -3.29 4.58
CA LEU A 143 14.25 -4.31 5.32
C LEU A 143 13.38 -3.72 6.44
N SER A 144 13.93 -2.82 7.25
CA SER A 144 13.16 -2.16 8.32
C SER A 144 12.02 -1.30 7.77
N ALA A 145 12.26 -0.56 6.67
CA ALA A 145 11.22 0.23 6.00
C ALA A 145 10.10 -0.64 5.40
N SER A 146 10.44 -1.83 4.90
CA SER A 146 9.45 -2.76 4.32
C SER A 146 8.52 -3.37 5.35
N ILE A 147 9.04 -3.65 6.56
CA ILE A 147 8.31 -4.31 7.64
C ILE A 147 7.41 -3.33 8.40
N ALA A 148 7.82 -2.06 8.50
CA ALA A 148 7.14 -1.08 9.36
C ALA A 148 5.62 -0.96 9.10
N GLU A 149 5.20 -0.85 7.84
CA GLU A 149 3.78 -0.67 7.50
C GLU A 149 2.96 -1.96 7.65
N PRO A 150 3.34 -3.10 7.04
CA PRO A 150 2.60 -4.36 7.20
C PRO A 150 2.48 -4.80 8.66
N LEU A 151 3.52 -4.55 9.47
CA LEU A 151 3.52 -4.86 10.90
C LEU A 151 2.56 -3.95 11.66
N ALA A 152 2.57 -2.63 11.41
CA ALA A 152 1.67 -1.69 12.07
C ALA A 152 0.19 -2.02 11.82
N ILE A 153 -0.16 -2.35 10.57
CA ILE A 153 -1.54 -2.75 10.21
C ILE A 153 -1.92 -4.05 10.92
N SER A 154 -1.05 -5.07 10.86
CA SER A 154 -1.34 -6.36 11.47
C SER A 154 -1.49 -6.27 12.99
N LEU A 155 -0.62 -5.52 13.67
CA LEU A 155 -0.70 -5.31 15.11
C LEU A 155 -1.98 -4.58 15.52
N LEU A 156 -2.34 -3.55 14.76
CA LEU A 156 -3.57 -2.79 15.01
C LEU A 156 -4.82 -3.66 14.83
N THR A 157 -4.85 -4.51 13.80
CA THR A 157 -5.97 -5.44 13.57
C THR A 157 -6.11 -6.47 14.69
N LEU A 158 -4.98 -6.95 15.23
CA LEU A 158 -4.98 -7.87 16.36
C LEU A 158 -5.51 -7.18 17.61
N HIS A 159 -5.02 -5.96 17.91
CA HIS A 159 -5.49 -5.18 19.06
C HIS A 159 -6.99 -4.89 19.00
N GLN A 160 -7.49 -4.54 17.79
CA GLN A 160 -8.91 -4.28 17.57
C GLN A 160 -9.76 -5.54 17.75
N LYS A 161 -9.31 -6.70 17.27
CA LYS A 161 -10.04 -7.96 17.44
C LYS A 161 -10.04 -8.44 18.90
N THR A 162 -8.96 -8.21 19.65
CA THR A 162 -8.92 -8.51 21.09
C THR A 162 -9.84 -7.59 21.88
N GLY A 163 -9.89 -6.29 21.55
CA GLY A 163 -10.77 -5.32 22.23
C GLY A 163 -12.26 -5.61 22.02
N LEU A 164 -12.65 -6.08 20.83
CA LEU A 164 -14.04 -6.44 20.49
C LEU A 164 -14.56 -7.69 21.21
N ASN A 165 -13.68 -8.58 21.69
CA ASN A 165 -14.09 -9.79 22.41
C ASN A 165 -14.33 -9.55 23.91
N HIS A 166 -14.06 -8.35 24.42
CA HIS A 166 -14.20 -7.99 25.85
C HIS A 166 -15.43 -7.10 26.14
N THR A 167 -16.28 -6.86 25.14
CA THR A 167 -17.57 -6.16 25.27
C THR A 167 -18.70 -7.09 24.84
#